data_AF-A0A3D1JUZ2-F1
#
_entry.id   AF-A0A3D1JUZ2-F1
#
_cell.length_a   1.000
_cell.length_b   1.000
_cell.length_c   1.000
_cell.angle_alpha   90.00
_cell.angle_beta   90.00
_cell.angle_gamma   90.00
#
_symmetry.space_group_name_H-M   'P 1'
#
loop_
_entity.id
_entity.type
_entity.pdbx_description
1 polymer ?
#
loop_
_entity_poly.entity_id
_entity_poly.type
_entity_poly.pdbx_seq_one_letter_code
_entity_poly.pdbx_strand_id
1 'polypeptide(L)'
;MESIIFLRCLFTIDNYITIKKLVNKMHELFVANLKYICYTYIMSNTIYDVIVVGGGASGLFLAARLDEKLKVLVLESGEKVGKKILASGNGKCNLSNVAIDVSAYNNLFVKNALESFGTRDTLRFFSSLGLKAKVDEAGRIYPYSETASSVLDVLRKKLENKKVTTITGVKVDKIEYKDLFIAKCGSEVFKAKRLVLATGSKAGFGLNSQELLT
;
A
#
# COMPACT_ATOMS: atom_id res chain seq x y z
N MET A 1 21.02 -14.18 -36.75
CA MET A 1 20.22 -15.36 -36.33
C MET A 1 19.93 -15.14 -34.86
N GLU A 2 18.76 -14.75 -34.38
CA GLU A 2 17.39 -14.55 -34.89
C GLU A 2 16.89 -13.32 -34.09
N SER A 3 16.41 -12.19 -34.63
CA SER A 3 15.13 -11.96 -35.29
C SER A 3 15.09 -10.49 -35.78
N ILE A 4 15.79 -10.15 -36.88
CA ILE A 4 15.80 -8.81 -37.52
C ILE A 4 15.48 -8.94 -39.03
N ILE A 5 14.53 -9.79 -39.38
CA ILE A 5 14.09 -9.93 -40.77
C ILE A 5 12.58 -10.02 -40.77
N PHE A 6 11.92 -8.87 -40.72
CA PHE A 6 10.63 -8.64 -41.38
C PHE A 6 10.38 -7.14 -41.34
N LEU A 7 10.75 -6.45 -42.43
CA LEU A 7 10.13 -5.26 -43.01
C LEU A 7 11.17 -4.55 -43.89
N ARG A 8 11.46 -5.16 -45.04
CA ARG A 8 12.04 -4.43 -46.17
C ARG A 8 11.46 -4.99 -47.46
N CYS A 9 10.19 -4.68 -47.70
CA CYS A 9 9.66 -4.56 -49.05
C CYS A 9 8.29 -3.87 -49.03
N LEU A 10 8.09 -3.03 -50.04
CA LEU A 10 6.93 -2.17 -50.33
C LEU A 10 6.82 -0.93 -49.44
N PHE A 11 6.90 0.27 -50.02
CA PHE A 11 5.72 1.09 -50.34
C PHE A 11 6.13 2.40 -51.03
N THR A 12 5.33 2.76 -52.03
CA THR A 12 5.28 4.00 -52.79
C THR A 12 4.84 5.20 -51.94
N ILE A 13 5.03 6.40 -52.49
CA ILE A 13 5.23 7.70 -51.82
C ILE A 13 4.06 8.22 -50.94
N ASP A 14 2.85 7.65 -50.99
CA ASP A 14 1.69 8.20 -50.27
C ASP A 14 1.46 7.70 -48.83
N ASN A 15 2.33 6.84 -48.27
CA ASN A 15 2.16 6.28 -46.91
C ASN A 15 3.09 6.86 -45.83
N TYR A 16 3.87 7.89 -46.14
CA TYR A 16 4.93 8.39 -45.24
C TYR A 16 4.38 9.01 -43.93
N ILE A 17 3.20 9.64 -43.98
CA ILE A 17 2.60 10.32 -42.81
C ILE A 17 2.00 9.32 -41.82
N THR A 18 1.40 8.24 -42.30
CA THR A 18 0.80 7.18 -41.45
C THR A 18 1.87 6.33 -40.77
N ILE A 19 2.98 6.05 -41.47
CA ILE A 19 4.12 5.31 -40.91
C ILE A 19 4.83 6.13 -39.83
N LYS A 20 5.00 7.46 -40.01
CA LYS A 20 5.64 8.31 -38.98
C LYS A 20 4.85 8.36 -37.67
N LYS A 21 3.52 8.37 -37.74
CA LYS A 21 2.64 8.25 -36.55
C LYS A 21 2.76 6.88 -35.88
N LEU A 22 2.85 5.80 -36.67
CA LEU A 22 2.98 4.44 -36.14
C LEU A 22 4.35 4.21 -35.49
N VAL A 23 5.43 4.69 -36.11
CA VAL A 23 6.80 4.63 -35.58
C VAL A 23 6.94 5.45 -34.31
N ASN A 24 6.37 6.66 -34.26
CA ASN A 24 6.37 7.46 -33.03
C ASN A 24 5.58 6.79 -31.91
N LYS A 25 4.42 6.18 -32.21
CA LYS A 25 3.61 5.44 -31.24
C LYS A 25 4.32 4.15 -30.77
N MET A 26 5.01 3.44 -31.66
CA MET A 26 5.86 2.30 -31.32
C MET A 26 7.07 2.71 -30.49
N HIS A 27 7.70 3.85 -30.78
CA HIS A 27 8.80 4.39 -30.01
C HIS A 27 8.32 4.84 -28.62
N GLU A 28 7.16 5.49 -28.50
CA GLU A 28 6.54 5.82 -27.21
C GLU A 28 6.16 4.56 -26.42
N LEU A 29 5.56 3.55 -27.05
CA LEU A 29 5.27 2.25 -26.43
C LEU A 29 6.55 1.54 -25.99
N PHE A 30 7.61 1.59 -26.81
CA PHE A 30 8.90 0.98 -26.50
C PHE A 30 9.61 1.73 -25.38
N VAL A 31 9.62 3.07 -25.38
CA VAL A 31 10.18 3.89 -24.30
C VAL A 31 9.36 3.77 -23.01
N ALA A 32 8.03 3.68 -23.10
CA ALA A 32 7.16 3.42 -21.96
C ALA A 32 7.41 2.03 -21.39
N ASN A 33 7.55 1.01 -22.25
CA ASN A 33 7.91 -0.34 -21.85
C ASN A 33 9.34 -0.40 -21.29
N LEU A 34 10.31 0.33 -21.85
CA LEU A 34 11.68 0.38 -21.33
C LEU A 34 11.71 1.09 -19.97
N LYS A 35 10.98 2.20 -19.81
CA LYS A 35 10.81 2.88 -18.53
C LYS A 35 10.12 1.98 -17.53
N TYR A 36 9.09 1.23 -17.93
CA TYR A 36 8.38 0.28 -17.09
C TYR A 36 9.29 -0.87 -16.68
N ILE A 37 10.00 -1.49 -17.62
CA ILE A 37 10.99 -2.55 -17.37
C ILE A 37 12.10 -2.04 -16.46
N CYS A 38 12.70 -0.88 -16.75
CA CYS A 38 13.73 -0.28 -15.89
C CYS A 38 13.17 0.08 -14.51
N TYR A 39 11.94 0.60 -14.42
CA TYR A 39 11.30 0.95 -13.15
C TYR A 39 11.03 -0.31 -12.33
N THR A 40 10.43 -1.35 -12.91
CA THR A 40 10.23 -2.66 -12.28
C THR A 40 11.57 -3.28 -11.86
N TYR A 41 12.61 -3.18 -12.68
CA TYR A 41 13.94 -3.69 -12.37
C TYR A 41 14.66 -2.89 -11.26
N ILE A 42 14.55 -1.57 -11.25
CA ILE A 42 15.08 -0.70 -10.18
C ILE A 42 14.30 -0.94 -8.89
N MET A 43 13.00 -1.17 -8.98
CA MET A 43 12.15 -1.50 -7.83
C MET A 43 12.47 -2.88 -7.24
N SER A 44 12.79 -3.87 -8.07
CA SER A 44 13.15 -5.23 -7.60
C SER A 44 14.56 -5.30 -6.99
N ASN A 45 15.50 -4.47 -7.47
CA ASN A 45 16.85 -4.39 -6.90
C ASN A 45 17.01 -3.32 -5.80
N THR A 46 15.97 -2.54 -5.52
CA THR A 46 15.96 -1.62 -4.38
C THR A 46 15.86 -2.40 -3.07
N ILE A 47 16.75 -2.09 -2.12
CA ILE A 47 16.59 -2.51 -0.73
C ILE A 47 15.82 -1.41 0.02
N TYR A 48 14.69 -1.80 0.61
CA TYR A 48 13.88 -0.93 1.48
C TYR A 48 14.35 -1.01 2.93
N ASP A 49 14.09 0.04 3.71
CA ASP A 49 14.29 -0.04 5.16
C ASP A 49 13.15 -0.83 5.81
N VAL A 50 11.93 -0.68 5.30
CA VAL A 50 10.74 -1.38 5.80
C VAL A 50 9.82 -1.78 4.64
N ILE A 51 9.45 -3.06 4.59
CA ILE A 51 8.29 -3.53 3.81
C ILE A 51 7.11 -3.76 4.76
N VAL A 52 5.94 -3.25 4.39
CA VAL A 52 4.67 -3.50 5.06
C VAL A 52 3.80 -4.34 4.13
N VAL A 53 3.46 -5.55 4.53
CA VAL A 53 2.60 -6.47 3.78
C VAL A 53 1.15 -6.29 4.24
N GLY A 54 0.32 -5.71 3.40
CA GLY A 54 -1.07 -5.34 3.68
C GLY A 54 -1.25 -3.83 3.78
N GLY A 55 -2.00 -3.25 2.86
CA GLY A 55 -2.35 -1.83 2.80
C GLY A 55 -3.66 -1.51 3.53
N GLY A 56 -3.99 -2.24 4.60
CA GLY A 56 -5.16 -1.99 5.45
C GLY A 56 -4.96 -0.84 6.45
N ALA A 57 -5.87 -0.73 7.44
CA ALA A 57 -5.79 0.32 8.46
C ALA A 57 -4.45 0.31 9.22
N SER A 58 -4.03 -0.84 9.75
CA SER A 58 -2.78 -0.98 10.49
C SER A 58 -1.54 -0.71 9.62
N GLY A 59 -1.52 -1.21 8.38
CA GLY A 59 -0.40 -1.03 7.47
C GLY A 59 -0.22 0.42 7.03
N LEU A 60 -1.31 1.09 6.64
CA LEU A 60 -1.28 2.51 6.28
C LEU A 60 -0.94 3.39 7.48
N PHE A 61 -1.49 3.10 8.66
CA PHE A 61 -1.19 3.84 9.87
C PHE A 61 0.30 3.72 10.27
N LEU A 62 0.86 2.51 10.21
CA LEU A 62 2.29 2.30 10.46
C LEU A 62 3.14 3.09 9.46
N ALA A 63 2.88 2.93 8.16
CA ALA A 63 3.61 3.63 7.11
C ALA A 63 3.54 5.17 7.28
N ALA A 64 2.39 5.70 7.71
CA ALA A 64 2.21 7.12 7.98
C ALA A 64 3.02 7.61 9.19
N ARG A 65 3.30 6.74 10.17
CA ARG A 65 4.04 7.07 11.40
C ARG A 65 5.55 6.89 11.32
N LEU A 66 6.05 6.00 10.47
CA LEU A 66 7.48 5.78 10.28
C LEU A 66 8.22 7.07 9.90
N ASP A 67 9.49 7.19 10.30
CA ASP A 67 10.32 8.36 9.98
C ASP A 67 10.37 8.58 8.46
N GLU A 68 10.28 9.84 8.03
CA GLU A 68 10.28 10.24 6.61
C GLU A 68 11.59 9.94 5.88
N LYS A 69 12.68 9.72 6.63
CA LYS A 69 13.98 9.31 6.09
C LYS A 69 14.02 7.84 5.68
N LEU A 70 13.07 7.02 6.15
CA LEU A 70 13.03 5.59 5.83
C LEU A 70 12.44 5.34 4.46
N LYS A 71 13.09 4.46 3.68
CA LYS A 71 12.53 3.97 2.42
C LYS A 71 11.49 2.88 2.72
N VAL A 72 10.21 3.23 2.62
CA VAL A 72 9.09 2.34 2.96
C VAL A 72 8.34 1.89 1.71
N LEU A 73 8.05 0.58 1.64
CA LEU A 73 7.18 -0.05 0.65
C LEU A 73 5.96 -0.67 1.33
N VAL A 74 4.77 -0.36 0.82
CA VAL A 74 3.52 -1.05 1.17
C VAL A 74 3.10 -1.93 0.01
N LEU A 75 2.92 -3.23 0.27
CA LEU A 75 2.40 -4.21 -0.69
C LEU A 75 0.94 -4.52 -0.35
N GLU A 76 0.05 -4.42 -1.32
CA GLU A 76 -1.39 -4.67 -1.18
C GLU A 76 -1.90 -5.59 -2.29
N SER A 77 -2.67 -6.61 -1.93
CA SER A 77 -3.21 -7.58 -2.88
C SER A 77 -4.44 -7.06 -3.61
N GLY A 78 -5.22 -6.18 -2.98
CA GLY A 78 -6.33 -5.49 -3.63
C GLY A 78 -5.88 -4.40 -4.60
N GLU A 79 -6.81 -3.97 -5.45
CA GLU A 79 -6.60 -2.92 -6.45
C GLU A 79 -6.22 -1.56 -5.85
N LYS A 80 -6.57 -1.30 -4.58
CA LYS A 80 -6.32 -0.06 -3.87
C LYS A 80 -6.08 -0.32 -2.38
N VAL A 81 -5.12 0.41 -1.80
CA VAL A 81 -4.90 0.41 -0.35
C VAL A 81 -6.11 0.97 0.41
N GLY A 82 -6.38 0.45 1.60
CA GLY A 82 -7.35 1.00 2.55
C GLY A 82 -8.81 0.72 2.20
N LYS A 83 -9.11 -0.19 1.26
CA LYS A 83 -10.49 -0.52 0.86
C LYS A 83 -11.39 -0.93 2.04
N LYS A 84 -10.86 -1.69 3.00
CA LYS A 84 -11.61 -2.09 4.22
C LYS A 84 -11.94 -0.93 5.17
N ILE A 85 -11.18 0.17 5.14
CA ILE A 85 -11.49 1.38 5.95
C ILE A 85 -12.84 1.96 5.51
N LEU A 86 -13.12 1.95 4.20
CA LEU A 86 -14.35 2.50 3.63
C LEU A 86 -15.62 1.78 4.09
N ALA A 87 -15.52 0.50 4.44
CA ALA A 87 -16.67 -0.28 4.92
C ALA A 87 -16.90 -0.14 6.45
N SER A 88 -15.95 0.43 7.19
CA SER A 88 -16.02 0.49 8.65
C SER A 88 -17.03 1.53 9.16
N GLY A 89 -17.72 1.23 10.26
CA GLY A 89 -18.67 2.16 10.90
C GLY A 89 -19.81 2.60 9.98
N ASN A 90 -20.31 1.71 9.13
CA ASN A 90 -21.32 2.00 8.10
C ASN A 90 -20.92 3.16 7.17
N GLY A 91 -19.68 3.12 6.68
CA GLY A 91 -19.14 4.15 5.78
C GLY A 91 -18.62 5.41 6.49
N LYS A 92 -18.71 5.48 7.82
CA LYS A 92 -18.27 6.65 8.59
C LYS A 92 -16.86 6.53 9.16
N CYS A 93 -16.35 5.30 9.29
CA CYS A 93 -15.12 4.95 10.01
C CYS A 93 -15.15 5.27 11.51
N ASN A 94 -15.40 4.24 12.33
CA ASN A 94 -15.25 4.34 13.77
C ASN A 94 -13.74 4.30 14.12
N LEU A 95 -13.16 5.46 14.39
CA LEU A 95 -11.72 5.65 14.62
C LEU A 95 -11.27 5.02 15.94
N SER A 96 -12.08 5.16 16.99
CA SER A 96 -11.73 4.79 18.37
C SER A 96 -12.98 4.86 19.27
N ASN A 97 -12.82 4.65 20.58
CA ASN A 97 -13.87 4.85 21.58
C ASN A 97 -13.29 5.64 22.77
N VAL A 98 -14.11 6.48 23.41
CA VAL A 98 -13.69 7.25 24.59
C VAL A 98 -13.37 6.37 25.80
N ALA A 99 -14.01 5.20 25.90
CA ALA A 99 -13.84 4.22 26.96
C ALA A 99 -13.23 2.93 26.41
N ILE A 100 -12.09 3.04 25.71
CA ILE A 100 -11.32 1.85 25.33
C ILE A 100 -10.75 1.19 26.59
N ASP A 101 -11.02 -0.10 26.74
CA ASP A 101 -10.48 -0.94 27.80
C ASP A 101 -9.96 -2.27 27.25
N VAL A 102 -8.97 -2.86 27.94
CA VAL A 102 -8.35 -4.14 27.55
C VAL A 102 -9.37 -5.28 27.52
N SER A 103 -10.40 -5.25 28.38
CA SER A 103 -11.46 -6.26 28.43
C SER A 103 -12.31 -6.33 27.15
N ALA A 104 -12.29 -5.29 26.31
CA ALA A 104 -12.98 -5.27 25.02
C ALA A 104 -12.24 -6.09 23.94
N TYR A 105 -11.09 -6.68 24.25
CA TYR A 105 -10.24 -7.42 23.31
C TYR A 105 -9.96 -8.85 23.78
N ASN A 106 -9.81 -9.75 22.81
CA ASN A 106 -9.59 -11.18 23.07
C ASN A 106 -8.19 -11.53 23.59
N ASN A 107 -7.28 -10.56 23.71
CA ASN A 107 -5.89 -10.84 24.08
C ASN A 107 -5.26 -9.68 24.85
N LEU A 108 -4.63 -10.00 25.99
CA LEU A 108 -3.92 -9.06 26.86
C LEU A 108 -2.72 -8.36 26.18
N PHE A 109 -2.22 -8.88 25.06
CA PHE A 109 -1.21 -8.21 24.23
C PHE A 109 -1.60 -6.78 23.86
N VAL A 110 -2.91 -6.51 23.74
CA VAL A 110 -3.42 -5.16 23.44
C VAL A 110 -3.08 -4.14 24.53
N LYS A 111 -2.88 -4.58 25.79
CA LYS A 111 -2.63 -3.70 26.94
C LYS A 111 -1.45 -2.78 26.67
N ASN A 112 -0.30 -3.35 26.33
CA ASN A 112 0.92 -2.57 26.07
C ASN A 112 0.74 -1.64 24.87
N ALA A 113 -0.03 -2.06 23.85
CA ALA A 113 -0.32 -1.24 22.69
C ALA A 113 -1.21 -0.03 23.05
N LEU A 114 -2.23 -0.22 23.88
CA LEU A 114 -3.14 0.84 24.32
C LEU A 114 -2.47 1.81 25.30
N GLU A 115 -1.60 1.31 26.18
CA GLU A 115 -0.80 2.15 27.07
C GLU A 115 0.19 3.02 26.28
N SER A 116 0.76 2.48 25.20
CA SER A 116 1.71 3.22 24.34
C SER A 116 1.02 4.13 23.33
N PHE A 117 -0.18 3.78 22.87
CA PHE A 117 -0.93 4.50 21.85
C PHE A 117 -2.44 4.30 22.04
N GLY A 118 -3.03 5.17 22.85
CA GLY A 118 -4.45 5.08 23.22
C GLY A 118 -5.36 5.99 22.40
N THR A 119 -6.58 6.20 22.91
CA THR A 119 -7.59 7.08 22.29
C THR A 119 -7.06 8.50 22.10
N ARG A 120 -6.38 9.07 23.11
CA ARG A 120 -5.81 10.42 23.03
C ARG A 120 -4.77 10.55 21.93
N ASP A 121 -3.89 9.56 21.80
CA ASP A 121 -2.84 9.57 20.78
C ASP A 121 -3.42 9.39 19.37
N THR A 122 -4.47 8.57 19.24
CA THR A 122 -5.24 8.40 18.00
C THR A 122 -5.84 9.73 17.55
N LEU A 123 -6.53 10.43 18.46
CA LEU A 123 -7.11 11.74 18.19
C LEU A 123 -6.04 12.79 17.82
N ARG A 124 -4.92 12.81 18.55
CA ARG A 124 -3.80 13.71 18.26
C ARG A 124 -3.20 13.44 16.89
N PHE A 125 -3.01 12.17 16.53
CA PHE A 125 -2.49 11.76 15.23
C PHE A 125 -3.40 12.26 14.10
N PHE A 126 -4.69 11.95 14.13
CA PHE A 126 -5.61 12.39 13.08
C PHE A 126 -5.80 13.91 13.04
N SER A 127 -5.82 14.57 14.21
CA SER A 127 -5.84 16.03 14.27
C SER A 127 -4.60 16.65 13.62
N SER A 128 -3.41 16.04 13.76
CA SER A 128 -2.18 16.50 13.09
C SER A 128 -2.22 16.36 11.56
N LEU A 129 -3.14 15.53 11.03
CA LEU A 129 -3.41 15.39 9.59
C LEU A 129 -4.55 16.29 9.11
N GLY A 130 -5.10 17.15 9.98
CA GLY A 130 -6.23 18.03 9.68
C GLY A 130 -7.61 17.37 9.79
N LEU A 131 -7.68 16.14 10.31
CA LEU A 131 -8.93 15.41 10.49
C LEU A 131 -9.48 15.66 11.91
N LYS A 132 -10.53 16.48 12.00
CA LYS A 132 -11.29 16.66 13.25
C LYS A 132 -12.19 15.45 13.50
N ALA A 133 -12.41 15.10 14.76
CA ALA A 133 -13.28 14.00 15.17
C ALA A 133 -14.42 14.49 16.07
N LYS A 134 -15.50 13.72 16.12
CA LYS A 134 -16.63 13.90 17.03
C LYS A 134 -16.95 12.59 17.74
N VAL A 135 -17.54 12.70 18.93
CA VAL A 135 -17.98 11.58 19.76
C VAL A 135 -19.49 11.46 19.65
N ASP A 136 -20.01 10.26 19.52
CA ASP A 136 -21.45 10.01 19.60
C ASP A 136 -21.92 9.61 21.00
N GLU A 137 -23.22 9.41 21.16
CA GLU A 137 -23.85 9.06 22.45
C GLU A 137 -23.35 7.73 23.03
N ALA A 138 -22.85 6.81 22.18
CA ALA A 138 -22.29 5.53 22.58
C ALA A 138 -20.77 5.59 22.84
N GLY A 139 -20.19 6.80 22.84
CA GLY A 139 -18.75 7.00 23.07
C GLY A 139 -17.87 6.64 21.86
N ARG A 140 -18.46 6.32 20.70
CA ARG A 140 -17.72 6.01 19.48
C ARG A 140 -17.20 7.29 18.85
N ILE A 141 -16.00 7.21 18.28
CA ILE A 141 -15.30 8.36 17.74
C ILE A 141 -15.30 8.27 16.21
N TYR A 142 -15.85 9.27 15.55
CA TYR A 142 -15.97 9.35 14.10
C TYR A 142 -15.24 10.59 13.56
N PRO A 143 -14.79 10.60 12.29
CA PRO A 143 -14.42 11.85 11.63
C PRO A 143 -15.61 12.81 11.66
N TYR A 144 -15.34 14.11 11.78
CA TYR A 144 -16.40 15.12 11.84
C TYR A 144 -17.29 15.11 10.59
N SER A 145 -16.71 14.77 9.43
CA SER A 145 -17.44 14.62 8.15
C SER A 145 -18.37 13.40 8.10
N GLU A 146 -18.24 12.46 9.05
CA GLU A 146 -18.93 11.16 9.02
C GLU A 146 -18.69 10.35 7.75
N THR A 147 -17.52 10.50 7.13
CA THR A 147 -17.16 9.74 5.94
C THR A 147 -15.81 9.07 6.11
N ALA A 148 -15.77 7.75 5.92
CA ALA A 148 -14.56 6.95 5.97
C ALA A 148 -13.55 7.35 4.88
N SER A 149 -14.02 7.90 3.77
CA SER A 149 -13.16 8.46 2.72
C SER A 149 -12.24 9.56 3.27
N SER A 150 -12.75 10.45 4.13
CA SER A 150 -11.93 11.51 4.74
C SER A 150 -10.73 10.94 5.52
N VAL A 151 -10.93 9.85 6.26
CA VAL A 151 -9.90 9.16 7.03
C VAL A 151 -8.88 8.52 6.09
N LEU A 152 -9.34 7.85 5.03
CA LEU A 152 -8.46 7.22 4.06
C LEU A 152 -7.64 8.25 3.27
N ASP A 153 -8.24 9.38 2.91
CA ASP A 153 -7.60 10.41 2.12
C ASP A 153 -6.47 11.10 2.90
N VAL A 154 -6.68 11.42 4.17
CA VAL A 154 -5.60 12.00 5.00
C VAL A 154 -4.44 11.03 5.21
N LEU A 155 -4.72 9.73 5.33
CA LEU A 155 -3.68 8.70 5.40
C LEU A 155 -2.90 8.60 4.09
N ARG A 156 -3.59 8.49 2.95
CA ARG A 156 -2.94 8.41 1.63
C ARG A 156 -2.11 9.65 1.33
N LYS A 157 -2.64 10.84 1.61
CA LYS A 157 -1.92 12.11 1.45
C LYS A 157 -0.68 12.16 2.34
N LYS A 158 -0.75 11.64 3.56
CA LYS A 158 0.43 11.55 4.46
C LYS A 158 1.51 10.63 3.88
N LEU A 159 1.13 9.49 3.30
CA LEU A 159 2.06 8.57 2.63
C LEU A 159 2.69 9.21 1.39
N GLU A 160 1.90 9.88 0.56
CA GLU A 160 2.36 10.60 -0.63
C GLU A 160 3.37 11.68 -0.27
N ASN A 161 3.07 12.51 0.73
CA ASN A 161 4.00 13.54 1.22
C ASN A 161 5.32 12.95 1.73
N LYS A 162 5.26 11.74 2.32
CA LYS A 162 6.44 10.99 2.77
C LYS A 162 7.11 10.18 1.67
N LYS A 163 6.60 10.22 0.44
CA LYS A 163 7.10 9.43 -0.71
C LYS A 163 7.14 7.92 -0.40
N VAL A 164 6.20 7.44 0.41
CA VAL A 164 6.01 6.00 0.65
C VAL A 164 5.57 5.35 -0.64
N THR A 165 6.26 4.29 -1.04
CA THR A 165 5.89 3.54 -2.25
C THR A 165 4.77 2.57 -1.94
N THR A 166 3.71 2.56 -2.75
CA THR A 166 2.60 1.60 -2.62
C THR A 166 2.45 0.81 -3.91
N ILE A 167 2.50 -0.52 -3.82
CA ILE A 167 2.20 -1.41 -4.95
C ILE A 167 0.94 -2.19 -4.60
N THR A 168 -0.05 -2.09 -5.48
CA THR A 168 -1.37 -2.70 -5.34
C THR A 168 -1.57 -3.81 -6.38
N GLY A 169 -2.55 -4.69 -6.17
CA GLY A 169 -2.77 -5.83 -7.06
C GLY A 169 -1.67 -6.90 -6.97
N VAL A 170 -0.82 -6.84 -5.93
CA VAL A 170 0.30 -7.76 -5.73
C VAL A 170 0.09 -8.57 -4.46
N LYS A 171 -0.01 -9.88 -4.61
CA LYS A 171 -0.11 -10.80 -3.49
C LYS A 171 1.30 -11.25 -3.10
N VAL A 172 1.66 -11.10 -1.83
CA VAL A 172 2.87 -11.75 -1.30
C VAL A 172 2.54 -13.22 -1.09
N ASP A 173 3.27 -14.09 -1.77
CA ASP A 173 3.07 -15.54 -1.73
C ASP A 173 3.97 -16.20 -0.70
N LYS A 174 5.18 -15.65 -0.50
CA LYS A 174 6.17 -16.22 0.41
C LYS A 174 7.10 -15.16 0.96
N ILE A 175 7.51 -15.33 2.22
CA ILE A 175 8.55 -14.54 2.86
C ILE A 175 9.72 -15.43 3.25
N GLU A 176 10.93 -14.99 2.93
CA GLU A 176 12.18 -15.65 3.32
C GLU A 176 13.10 -14.63 4.01
N TYR A 177 14.02 -15.12 4.85
CA TYR A 177 15.04 -14.28 5.48
C TYR A 177 16.44 -14.82 5.15
N LYS A 178 17.27 -13.97 4.56
CA LYS A 178 18.69 -14.21 4.25
C LYS A 178 19.43 -12.88 4.32
N ASP A 179 19.83 -12.48 5.54
CA ASP A 179 20.38 -11.16 5.92
C ASP A 179 19.42 -9.97 5.72
N LEU A 180 18.49 -10.08 4.77
CA LEU A 180 17.36 -9.21 4.53
C LEU A 180 16.09 -10.06 4.46
N PHE A 181 14.94 -9.44 4.74
CA PHE A 181 13.64 -10.01 4.40
C PHE A 181 13.42 -9.95 2.90
N ILE A 182 12.89 -11.03 2.34
CA ILE A 182 12.61 -11.22 0.91
C ILE A 182 11.12 -11.56 0.78
N ALA A 183 10.34 -10.63 0.24
CA ALA A 183 8.93 -10.84 -0.09
C ALA A 183 8.80 -11.23 -1.57
N LYS A 184 8.25 -12.41 -1.85
CA LYS A 184 8.01 -12.92 -3.21
C LYS A 184 6.55 -12.70 -3.59
N CYS A 185 6.33 -12.12 -4.77
CA CYS A 185 5.01 -11.84 -5.34
C CYS A 185 4.99 -12.36 -6.79
N GLY A 186 4.60 -13.62 -7.01
CA GLY A 186 4.76 -14.27 -8.30
C GLY A 186 6.22 -14.26 -8.79
N SER A 187 6.49 -13.56 -9.90
CA SER A 187 7.85 -13.38 -10.44
C SER A 187 8.61 -12.19 -9.85
N GLU A 188 7.94 -11.32 -9.08
CA GLU A 188 8.55 -10.14 -8.47
C GLU A 188 9.11 -10.46 -7.08
N VAL A 189 10.20 -9.78 -6.74
CA VAL A 189 10.88 -9.95 -5.45
C VAL A 189 11.23 -8.59 -4.88
N PHE A 190 10.88 -8.37 -3.62
CA PHE A 190 11.19 -7.14 -2.87
C PHE A 190 12.02 -7.47 -1.63
N LYS A 191 13.02 -6.63 -1.34
CA LYS A 191 13.97 -6.85 -0.23
C LYS A 191 13.90 -5.73 0.79
N ALA A 192 13.98 -6.05 2.08
CA ALA A 192 14.04 -5.04 3.14
C ALA A 192 14.83 -5.46 4.37
N LYS A 193 15.33 -4.45 5.11
CA LYS A 193 15.97 -4.65 6.42
C LYS A 193 14.95 -5.11 7.48
N ARG A 194 13.71 -4.64 7.38
CA ARG A 194 12.60 -4.99 8.27
C ARG A 194 11.36 -5.29 7.46
N LEU A 195 10.53 -6.22 7.95
CA LEU A 195 9.25 -6.56 7.34
C LEU A 195 8.17 -6.60 8.42
N VAL A 196 7.01 -6.01 8.12
CA VAL A 196 5.84 -6.01 9.00
C VAL A 196 4.65 -6.64 8.29
N LEU A 197 4.01 -7.60 8.95
CA LEU A 197 2.78 -8.24 8.49
C LEU A 197 1.57 -7.48 9.02
N ALA A 198 0.81 -6.87 8.12
CA ALA A 198 -0.41 -6.10 8.36
C ALA A 198 -1.57 -6.60 7.47
N THR A 199 -1.61 -7.91 7.20
CA THR A 199 -2.54 -8.56 6.26
C THR A 199 -3.98 -8.68 6.76
N GLY A 200 -4.21 -8.43 8.05
CA GLY A 200 -5.52 -8.56 8.68
C GLY A 200 -5.96 -10.02 8.85
N SER A 201 -7.25 -10.22 9.16
CA SER A 201 -7.84 -11.54 9.38
C SER A 201 -8.62 -12.04 8.14
N LYS A 202 -8.98 -13.34 8.18
CA LYS A 202 -9.83 -14.03 7.19
C LYS A 202 -11.28 -13.51 7.14
N ALA A 203 -11.65 -12.49 7.91
CA ALA A 203 -12.97 -11.86 7.85
C ALA A 203 -13.27 -11.18 6.49
N GLY A 204 -12.33 -11.19 5.55
CA GLY A 204 -12.57 -11.05 4.11
C GLY A 204 -11.59 -11.92 3.32
N PHE A 205 -11.75 -12.01 2.00
CA PHE A 205 -10.89 -12.80 1.10
C PHE A 205 -9.39 -12.54 1.34
N GLY A 206 -8.60 -13.58 1.61
CA GLY A 206 -7.14 -13.50 1.75
C GLY A 206 -6.52 -14.55 2.68
N LEU A 207 -5.21 -14.77 2.52
CA LEU A 207 -4.38 -15.58 3.43
C LEU A 207 -4.07 -14.78 4.71
N ASN A 208 -3.90 -15.47 5.83
CA ASN A 208 -3.49 -14.85 7.09
C ASN A 208 -1.95 -14.72 7.18
N SER A 209 -1.46 -14.01 8.20
CA SER A 209 -0.01 -13.80 8.40
C SER A 209 0.79 -15.08 8.70
N GLN A 210 0.16 -16.12 9.26
CA GLN A 210 0.83 -17.38 9.60
C GLN A 210 1.14 -18.19 8.33
N GLU A 211 0.20 -18.20 7.38
CA GLU A 211 0.34 -18.89 6.09
C GLU A 211 1.46 -18.31 5.21
N LEU A 212 1.97 -17.10 5.50
CA LEU A 212 3.07 -16.47 4.76
C LEU A 212 4.47 -16.88 5.26
N LEU A 213 4.55 -17.47 6.45
CA LEU A 213 5.80 -17.80 7.14
C LEU A 213 6.14 -19.30 7.09
N THR A 214 5.22 -20.12 6.62
CA THR A 214 5.32 -21.58 6.46
C THR A 214 5.62 -21.93 5.00
#